data_AF-A0A377M5B0-F1
#
_entry.id   AF-A0A377M5B0-F1
#
_cell.length_a   1.000
_cell.length_b   1.000
_cell.length_c   1.000
_cell.angle_alpha   90.00
_cell.angle_beta   90.00
_cell.angle_gamma   90.00
#
_symmetry.space_group_name_H-M   'P 1'
#
loop_
_entity.id
_entity.type
_entity.pdbx_description
1 polymer ?
#
loop_
_entity_poly.entity_id
_entity_poly.type
_entity_poly.pdbx_seq_one_letter_code
_entity_poly.pdbx_strand_id
1 'polypeptide(L)'
;MLNAWHLPVAPFVKQNKDNLVITLWLAGENQPERVTLRAEVDNEETTLKMHKQRSQPQPGVTAWRANIDLRSGQPRRRYSFKLLWNNRQLWFTPQGFSRFPPARLEQFAVDYPEAGPQWVNDQVFYQIFPDRFARSETRTAGQDKVYYHHAAGHDIILKEWDEPLTAQAGGSTFYGGDLDGISEKLPYLKKLGVTALYLNPVFKAPSVHKYDTADYRHVDPQFGGDDALLRLRKNTQKEGMRLILDGVFNHSGDSHAWFDRHNQVDGRGVP
;
A
#
# COMPACT_ATOMS: atom_id res chain seq x y z
N MET A 1 3.28 6.04 -37.72
CA MET A 1 4.23 5.48 -36.74
C MET A 1 3.52 4.36 -35.98
N LEU A 2 4.20 3.25 -35.68
CA LEU A 2 3.61 2.13 -34.95
C LEU A 2 3.62 2.45 -33.45
N ASN A 3 2.47 2.32 -32.80
CA ASN A 3 2.32 2.48 -31.36
C ASN A 3 1.94 1.13 -30.73
N ALA A 4 2.43 0.88 -29.52
CA ALA A 4 2.14 -0.33 -28.75
C ALA A 4 1.80 0.01 -27.31
N TRP A 5 0.86 -0.74 -26.72
CA TRP A 5 0.50 -0.63 -25.31
C TRP A 5 0.38 -2.00 -24.67
N HIS A 6 1.06 -2.13 -23.53
CA HIS A 6 0.95 -3.25 -22.62
C HIS A 6 1.47 -2.82 -21.25
N LEU A 7 0.79 -3.24 -20.19
CA LEU A 7 1.28 -3.19 -18.81
C LEU A 7 1.01 -4.56 -18.17
N PRO A 8 1.81 -5.00 -17.18
CA PRO A 8 1.63 -6.31 -16.53
C PRO A 8 0.44 -6.33 -15.54
N VAL A 9 -0.64 -5.63 -15.87
CA VAL A 9 -1.86 -5.47 -15.05
C VAL A 9 -3.10 -5.45 -15.95
N ALA A 10 -4.30 -5.45 -15.36
CA ALA A 10 -5.54 -5.26 -16.11
C ALA A 10 -5.54 -3.91 -16.88
N PRO A 11 -6.16 -3.84 -18.08
CA PRO A 11 -6.90 -4.89 -18.76
C PRO A 11 -6.02 -5.82 -19.62
N PHE A 12 -4.71 -5.60 -19.67
CA PHE A 12 -3.79 -6.29 -20.58
C PHE A 12 -3.43 -7.71 -20.13
N VAL A 13 -3.34 -7.92 -18.82
CA VAL A 13 -3.17 -9.23 -18.20
C VAL A 13 -4.47 -9.59 -17.49
N LYS A 14 -5.01 -10.78 -17.82
CA LYS A 14 -6.19 -11.32 -17.14
C LYS A 14 -5.96 -12.80 -16.82
N GLN A 15 -6.24 -13.20 -15.59
CA GLN A 15 -6.26 -14.61 -15.25
C GLN A 15 -7.58 -15.26 -15.72
N ASN A 16 -7.49 -16.42 -16.34
CA ASN A 16 -8.62 -17.29 -16.66
C ASN A 16 -8.27 -18.72 -16.26
N LYS A 17 -8.79 -19.18 -15.12
CA LYS A 17 -8.45 -20.47 -14.50
C LYS A 17 -6.92 -20.62 -14.39
N ASP A 18 -6.38 -21.55 -15.16
CA ASP A 18 -4.98 -21.95 -15.19
C ASP A 18 -4.15 -21.19 -16.24
N ASN A 19 -4.64 -20.06 -16.77
CA ASN A 19 -3.94 -19.29 -17.79
C ASN A 19 -3.88 -17.80 -17.45
N LEU A 20 -2.75 -17.17 -17.73
CA LEU A 20 -2.64 -15.73 -17.87
C LEU A 20 -2.82 -15.35 -19.34
N VAL A 21 -3.93 -14.67 -19.64
CA VAL A 21 -4.20 -14.08 -20.95
C VAL A 21 -3.42 -12.78 -21.04
N ILE A 22 -2.39 -12.76 -21.89
CA ILE A 22 -1.53 -11.61 -22.16
C ILE A 22 -2.01 -10.95 -23.45
N THR A 23 -2.35 -9.66 -23.37
CA THR A 23 -2.85 -8.86 -24.48
C THR A 23 -1.89 -7.73 -24.84
N LEU A 24 -1.49 -7.63 -26.11
CA LEU A 24 -0.77 -6.48 -26.66
C LEU A 24 -1.73 -5.66 -27.54
N TRP A 25 -1.76 -4.34 -27.37
CA TRP A 25 -2.46 -3.45 -28.29
C TRP A 25 -1.48 -2.78 -29.23
N LEU A 26 -1.82 -2.71 -30.51
CA LEU A 26 -1.06 -2.04 -31.56
C LEU A 26 -1.96 -1.07 -32.33
N ALA A 27 -1.42 0.10 -32.69
CA ALA A 27 -2.10 1.06 -33.57
C ALA A 27 -1.12 1.71 -34.54
N GLY A 28 -1.66 2.24 -35.63
CA GLY A 28 -0.92 2.92 -36.69
C GLY A 28 -0.60 2.03 -37.89
N GLU A 29 0.00 2.68 -38.90
CA GLU A 29 0.35 2.08 -40.19
C GLU A 29 1.47 1.04 -40.08
N ASN A 30 1.52 0.11 -41.04
CA ASN A 30 2.55 -0.92 -41.17
C ASN A 30 2.65 -1.84 -39.94
N GLN A 31 1.52 -2.41 -39.52
CA GLN A 31 1.45 -3.41 -38.45
C GLN A 31 2.24 -4.68 -38.79
N PRO A 32 2.73 -5.43 -37.78
CA PRO A 32 3.41 -6.70 -38.01
C PRO A 32 2.47 -7.76 -38.58
N GLU A 33 3.03 -8.66 -39.38
CA GLU A 33 2.33 -9.83 -39.92
C GLU A 33 2.11 -10.89 -38.83
N ARG A 34 3.08 -11.00 -37.92
CA ARG A 34 3.02 -11.94 -36.79
C ARG A 34 3.53 -11.29 -35.52
N VAL A 35 2.87 -11.59 -34.41
CA VAL A 35 3.37 -11.28 -33.08
C VAL A 35 3.55 -12.59 -32.31
N THR A 36 4.67 -12.71 -31.63
CA THR A 36 4.97 -13.83 -30.73
C THR A 36 5.31 -13.29 -29.35
N LEU A 37 4.82 -13.97 -28.32
CA LEU A 37 5.16 -13.73 -26.93
C LEU A 37 6.35 -14.62 -26.57
N ARG A 38 7.51 -14.03 -26.25
CA ARG A 38 8.64 -14.76 -25.67
C ARG A 38 8.44 -14.80 -24.18
N ALA A 39 8.29 -15.98 -23.59
CA ALA A 39 8.11 -16.20 -22.16
C ALA A 39 9.20 -17.14 -21.61
N GLU A 40 9.48 -17.06 -20.32
CA GLU A 40 10.36 -18.00 -19.62
C GLU A 40 9.54 -19.10 -18.93
N VAL A 41 9.82 -20.36 -19.24
CA VAL A 41 9.31 -21.54 -18.52
C VAL A 41 10.53 -22.29 -18.00
N ASP A 42 10.67 -22.42 -16.68
CA ASP A 42 11.81 -23.11 -16.03
C ASP A 42 13.21 -22.61 -16.44
N ASN A 43 13.34 -21.28 -16.62
CA ASN A 43 14.53 -20.58 -17.15
C ASN A 43 14.85 -20.87 -18.62
N GLU A 44 13.98 -21.58 -19.35
CA GLU A 44 14.09 -21.75 -20.79
C GLU A 44 13.16 -20.79 -21.55
N GLU A 45 13.66 -20.30 -22.69
CA GLU A 45 12.90 -19.38 -23.53
C GLU A 45 11.92 -20.15 -24.41
N THR A 46 10.63 -19.86 -24.22
CA THR A 46 9.56 -20.42 -25.03
C THR A 46 8.91 -19.33 -25.86
N THR A 47 8.65 -19.61 -27.15
CA THR A 47 7.94 -18.68 -28.04
C THR A 47 6.49 -19.13 -28.20
N LEU A 48 5.56 -18.29 -27.76
CA LEU A 48 4.13 -18.53 -27.85
C LEU A 48 3.54 -17.68 -28.98
N LYS A 49 2.81 -18.30 -29.91
CA LYS A 49 2.15 -17.58 -31.01
C LYS A 49 1.04 -16.69 -30.45
N MET A 50 1.01 -15.41 -30.82
CA MET A 50 -0.11 -14.54 -30.50
C MET A 50 -1.15 -14.54 -31.62
N HIS A 51 -2.41 -14.47 -31.24
CA HIS A 51 -3.56 -14.43 -32.14
C HIS A 51 -4.13 -13.02 -32.22
N LYS A 52 -4.16 -12.46 -33.42
CA LYS A 52 -4.84 -11.20 -33.72
C LYS A 52 -6.33 -11.34 -33.45
N GLN A 53 -6.88 -10.46 -32.61
CA GLN A 53 -8.30 -10.46 -32.26
C GLN A 53 -9.10 -9.75 -33.37
N ARG A 54 -10.32 -10.26 -33.63
CA ARG A 54 -11.23 -9.63 -34.60
C ARG A 54 -11.82 -8.33 -34.06
N SER A 55 -12.15 -8.30 -32.78
CA SER A 55 -12.66 -7.11 -32.08
C SER A 55 -11.53 -6.13 -31.80
N GLN A 56 -11.77 -4.86 -32.12
CA GLN A 56 -10.88 -3.76 -31.76
C GLN A 56 -11.27 -3.22 -30.37
N PRO A 57 -10.31 -3.04 -29.43
CA PRO A 57 -10.58 -2.41 -28.14
C PRO A 57 -11.04 -0.95 -28.29
N GLN A 58 -10.52 -0.27 -29.31
CA GLN A 58 -10.82 1.10 -29.71
C GLN A 58 -10.66 1.19 -31.24
N PRO A 59 -11.37 2.12 -31.93
CA PRO A 59 -11.18 2.31 -33.36
C PRO A 59 -9.71 2.53 -33.74
N GLY A 60 -9.20 1.74 -34.67
CA GLY A 60 -7.80 1.79 -35.13
C GLY A 60 -6.81 1.03 -34.23
N VAL A 61 -7.27 0.38 -33.15
CA VAL A 61 -6.43 -0.42 -32.25
C VAL A 61 -6.67 -1.90 -32.49
N THR A 62 -5.60 -2.62 -32.78
CA THR A 62 -5.59 -4.08 -32.91
C THR A 62 -5.09 -4.74 -31.64
N ALA A 63 -5.82 -5.73 -31.12
CA ALA A 63 -5.36 -6.55 -30.00
C ALA A 63 -4.75 -7.87 -30.49
N TRP A 64 -3.67 -8.30 -29.86
CA TRP A 64 -3.04 -9.61 -30.02
C TRP A 64 -3.02 -10.32 -28.68
N ARG A 65 -3.35 -11.62 -28.64
CA ARG A 65 -3.41 -12.40 -27.39
C ARG A 65 -2.63 -13.70 -27.44
N ALA A 66 -2.00 -14.06 -26.33
CA ALA A 66 -1.46 -15.38 -26.05
C ALA A 66 -1.71 -15.75 -24.58
N ASN A 67 -1.60 -17.03 -24.27
CA ASN A 67 -1.78 -17.54 -22.91
C ASN A 67 -0.45 -18.05 -22.38
N ILE A 68 -0.13 -17.69 -21.13
CA ILE A 68 0.92 -18.35 -20.34
C ILE A 68 0.23 -19.34 -19.40
N ASP A 69 0.65 -20.61 -19.44
CA ASP A 69 0.14 -21.66 -18.55
C ASP A 69 0.63 -21.41 -17.11
N LEU A 70 -0.28 -21.47 -16.15
CA LEU A 70 0.00 -21.30 -14.73
C LEU A 70 0.35 -22.61 -14.00
N ARG A 71 0.09 -23.77 -14.61
CA ARG A 71 0.30 -25.10 -13.99
C ARG A 71 1.77 -25.52 -13.94
N SER A 72 2.63 -24.87 -14.70
CA SER A 72 4.07 -25.16 -14.80
C SER A 72 4.88 -23.86 -14.82
N GLY A 73 6.17 -23.92 -14.52
CA GLY A 73 7.07 -22.76 -14.49
C GLY A 73 7.10 -21.96 -13.18
N GLN A 74 7.87 -20.88 -13.17
CA GLN A 74 8.21 -20.11 -11.98
C GLN A 74 7.09 -19.16 -11.51
N PRO A 75 7.00 -18.82 -10.21
CA PRO A 75 6.02 -17.86 -9.71
C PRO A 75 6.06 -16.52 -10.47
N ARG A 76 7.25 -16.00 -10.76
CA ARG A 76 7.43 -14.80 -11.58
C ARG A 76 7.48 -15.18 -13.06
N ARG A 77 6.44 -14.78 -13.80
CA ARG A 77 6.28 -14.98 -15.25
C ARG A 77 6.90 -13.82 -16.01
N ARG A 78 8.06 -14.03 -16.64
CA ARG A 78 8.70 -13.02 -17.49
C ARG A 78 8.34 -13.22 -18.94
N TYR A 79 8.11 -12.10 -19.64
CA TYR A 79 7.82 -12.14 -21.06
C TYR A 79 8.13 -10.82 -21.80
N SER A 80 8.26 -10.91 -23.11
CA SER A 80 8.37 -9.78 -24.03
C SER A 80 7.66 -10.08 -25.34
N PHE A 81 7.35 -9.04 -26.11
CA PHE A 81 6.70 -9.21 -27.41
C PHE A 81 7.72 -9.09 -28.53
N LYS A 82 7.70 -10.06 -29.44
CA LYS A 82 8.45 -10.01 -30.69
C LYS A 82 7.48 -9.80 -31.85
N LEU A 83 7.62 -8.66 -32.52
CA LEU A 83 6.83 -8.24 -33.67
C LEU A 83 7.62 -8.56 -34.94
N LEU A 84 6.98 -9.20 -35.91
CA LEU A 84 7.61 -9.74 -37.10
C LEU A 84 6.92 -9.23 -38.36
N TRP A 85 7.73 -8.75 -39.29
CA TRP A 85 7.39 -8.44 -40.69
C TRP A 85 8.24 -9.33 -41.60
N ASN A 86 7.91 -9.39 -42.89
CA ASN A 86 8.72 -10.13 -43.87
C ASN A 86 10.20 -9.75 -43.91
N ASN A 87 10.56 -8.49 -43.60
CA ASN A 87 11.93 -7.98 -43.72
C ASN A 87 12.54 -7.42 -42.43
N ARG A 88 11.82 -7.44 -41.31
CA ARG A 88 12.30 -6.89 -40.03
C ARG A 88 11.61 -7.50 -38.82
N GLN A 89 12.24 -7.32 -37.68
CA GLN A 89 11.66 -7.61 -36.38
C GLN A 89 11.84 -6.44 -35.42
N LEU A 90 10.94 -6.34 -34.45
CA LEU A 90 11.07 -5.45 -33.29
C LEU A 90 10.69 -6.21 -32.03
N TRP A 91 11.25 -5.79 -30.90
CA TRP A 91 10.88 -6.21 -29.57
C TRP A 91 10.13 -5.09 -28.89
N PHE A 92 9.12 -5.42 -28.09
CA PHE A 92 8.40 -4.46 -27.26
C PHE A 92 8.44 -4.91 -25.79
N THR A 93 8.80 -3.95 -24.94
CA THR A 93 9.16 -4.10 -23.51
C THR A 93 8.68 -2.88 -22.72
N PRO A 94 8.80 -2.83 -21.39
CA PRO A 94 8.59 -1.61 -20.62
C PRO A 94 9.41 -0.40 -21.10
N GLN A 95 10.59 -0.65 -21.70
CA GLN A 95 11.48 0.38 -22.25
C GLN A 95 11.04 0.84 -23.66
N GLY A 96 9.96 0.27 -24.21
CA GLY A 96 9.47 0.56 -25.54
C GLY A 96 10.00 -0.40 -26.60
N PHE A 97 10.17 0.11 -27.83
CA PHE A 97 10.61 -0.68 -28.98
C PHE A 97 12.14 -0.81 -29.06
N SER A 98 12.62 -2.02 -29.34
CA SER A 98 14.04 -2.30 -29.61
C SER A 98 14.19 -3.18 -30.84
N ARG A 99 15.33 -3.07 -31.54
CA ARG A 99 15.69 -4.00 -32.64
C ARG A 99 16.32 -5.29 -32.12
N PHE A 100 16.81 -5.28 -30.88
CA PHE A 100 17.55 -6.37 -30.27
C PHE A 100 16.71 -7.07 -29.19
N PRO A 101 16.93 -8.37 -28.96
CA PRO A 101 16.28 -9.07 -27.85
C PRO A 101 16.59 -8.38 -26.52
N PRO A 102 15.59 -8.18 -25.65
CA PRO A 102 15.81 -7.52 -24.37
C PRO A 102 16.56 -8.42 -23.40
N ALA A 103 17.33 -7.80 -22.51
CA ALA A 103 17.90 -8.47 -21.36
C ALA A 103 16.78 -8.95 -20.42
N ARG A 104 17.08 -9.93 -19.56
CA ARG A 104 16.08 -10.55 -18.66
C ARG A 104 15.35 -9.54 -17.77
N LEU A 105 16.05 -8.52 -17.28
CA LEU A 105 15.49 -7.49 -16.40
C LEU A 105 14.69 -6.40 -17.15
N GLU A 106 14.77 -6.38 -18.47
CA GLU A 106 14.02 -5.48 -19.34
C GLU A 106 12.71 -6.12 -19.84
N GLN A 107 12.38 -7.32 -19.37
CA GLN A 107 11.13 -7.99 -19.74
C GLN A 107 9.98 -7.53 -18.84
N PHE A 108 8.75 -7.65 -19.33
CA PHE A 108 7.58 -7.57 -18.46
C PHE A 108 7.61 -8.75 -17.48
N ALA A 109 7.05 -8.56 -16.29
CA ALA A 109 6.93 -9.59 -15.28
C ALA A 109 5.57 -9.54 -14.59
N VAL A 110 4.98 -10.71 -14.35
CA VAL A 110 3.77 -10.88 -13.53
C VAL A 110 4.08 -11.92 -12.45
N ASP A 111 3.81 -11.60 -11.20
CA ASP A 111 3.98 -12.52 -10.08
C ASP A 111 2.69 -13.34 -9.85
N TYR A 112 2.83 -14.67 -9.77
CA TYR A 112 1.72 -15.60 -9.55
C TYR A 112 2.09 -16.73 -8.57
N PRO A 113 1.32 -16.97 -7.49
CA PRO A 113 0.13 -16.21 -7.10
C PRO A 113 0.50 -14.76 -6.75
N GLU A 114 -0.40 -13.83 -7.05
CA GLU A 114 -0.21 -12.43 -6.68
C GLU A 114 -0.17 -12.37 -5.14
N ALA A 115 0.99 -12.01 -4.58
CA ALA A 115 1.25 -12.18 -3.16
C ALA A 115 0.52 -11.16 -2.26
N GLY A 116 -0.16 -10.18 -2.87
CA GLY A 116 -0.77 -9.05 -2.17
C GLY A 116 -2.29 -9.14 -2.01
N PRO A 117 -2.86 -8.50 -0.97
CA PRO A 117 -4.29 -8.34 -0.85
C PRO A 117 -4.85 -7.49 -2.01
N GLN A 118 -5.60 -8.14 -2.89
CA GLN A 118 -6.16 -7.56 -4.12
C GLN A 118 -6.91 -6.25 -3.91
N TRP A 119 -7.59 -6.11 -2.78
CA TRP A 119 -8.39 -4.93 -2.48
C TRP A 119 -7.56 -3.64 -2.49
N VAL A 120 -6.25 -3.70 -2.23
CA VAL A 120 -5.36 -2.52 -2.16
C VAL A 120 -5.30 -1.74 -3.47
N ASN A 121 -5.36 -2.43 -4.61
CA ASN A 121 -5.23 -1.83 -5.94
C ASN A 121 -6.34 -0.80 -6.25
N ASP A 122 -7.51 -0.96 -5.63
CA ASP A 122 -8.68 -0.11 -5.85
C ASP A 122 -8.91 0.91 -4.72
N GLN A 123 -7.92 1.12 -3.83
CA GLN A 123 -8.08 2.02 -2.69
C GLN A 123 -7.51 3.42 -2.90
N VAL A 124 -8.18 4.40 -2.30
CA VAL A 124 -7.66 5.74 -2.04
C VAL A 124 -7.31 5.82 -0.55
N PHE A 125 -6.00 5.84 -0.27
CA PHE A 125 -5.48 5.90 1.09
C PHE A 125 -5.46 7.34 1.63
N TYR A 126 -5.83 7.49 2.91
CA TYR A 126 -5.68 8.73 3.66
C TYR A 126 -4.90 8.45 4.94
N GLN A 127 -3.72 9.08 5.06
CA GLN A 127 -2.89 8.97 6.24
C GLN A 127 -3.35 9.95 7.32
N ILE A 128 -3.44 9.48 8.56
CA ILE A 128 -3.86 10.26 9.71
C ILE A 128 -2.80 10.19 10.79
N PHE A 129 -2.37 11.37 11.25
CA PHE A 129 -1.63 11.55 12.50
C PHE A 129 -2.65 11.83 13.62
N PRO A 130 -2.96 10.85 14.51
CA PRO A 130 -4.17 10.90 15.34
C PRO A 130 -4.31 12.14 16.20
N ASP A 131 -3.25 12.57 16.90
CA ASP A 131 -3.28 13.73 17.81
C ASP A 131 -3.64 15.06 17.11
N ARG A 132 -3.48 15.14 15.77
CA ARG A 132 -3.64 16.38 14.99
C ARG A 132 -4.79 16.36 14.00
N PHE A 133 -5.57 15.29 13.96
CA PHE A 133 -6.62 15.15 12.96
C PHE A 133 -7.98 15.64 13.44
N ALA A 134 -8.46 15.11 14.56
CA ALA A 134 -9.71 15.54 15.17
C ALA A 134 -9.74 15.17 16.66
N ARG A 135 -10.18 16.11 17.49
CA ARG A 135 -10.50 15.90 18.91
C ARG A 135 -11.99 15.56 19.03
N SER A 136 -12.32 14.42 19.60
CA SER A 136 -13.72 14.01 19.83
C SER A 136 -14.49 14.97 20.74
N GLU A 137 -15.82 15.00 20.57
CA GLU A 137 -16.71 15.80 21.42
C GLU A 137 -16.82 15.22 22.84
N THR A 138 -16.78 13.89 22.98
CA THR A 138 -16.89 13.20 24.27
C THR A 138 -15.58 12.51 24.63
N ARG A 139 -14.95 12.97 25.71
CA ARG A 139 -13.65 12.47 26.18
C ARG A 139 -13.69 12.06 27.65
N THR A 140 -12.77 11.19 28.02
CA THR A 140 -12.53 10.84 29.42
C THR A 140 -11.42 11.71 30.02
N ALA A 141 -11.46 11.94 31.32
CA ALA A 141 -10.41 12.69 32.04
C ALA A 141 -9.01 12.07 31.88
N GLY A 142 -8.92 10.77 31.58
CA GLY A 142 -7.66 10.08 31.33
C GLY A 142 -6.96 10.50 30.03
N GLN A 143 -7.70 11.01 29.05
CA GLN A 143 -7.14 11.35 27.74
C GLN A 143 -6.33 12.64 27.74
N ASP A 144 -6.68 13.57 28.62
CA ASP A 144 -6.04 14.88 28.73
C ASP A 144 -5.06 14.93 29.92
N LYS A 145 -4.74 13.75 30.50
CA LYS A 145 -3.82 13.63 31.63
C LYS A 145 -2.40 14.01 31.20
N VAL A 146 -1.86 15.05 31.84
CA VAL A 146 -0.45 15.44 31.74
C VAL A 146 0.41 14.47 32.55
N TYR A 147 1.53 14.05 31.99
CA TYR A 147 2.52 13.18 32.61
C TYR A 147 3.94 13.63 32.26
N TYR A 148 4.90 13.19 33.08
CA TYR A 148 6.31 13.48 32.88
C TYR A 148 6.89 12.59 31.78
N HIS A 149 7.43 13.20 30.72
CA HIS A 149 8.10 12.48 29.64
C HIS A 149 9.60 12.41 29.94
N HIS A 150 10.04 11.28 30.49
CA HIS A 150 11.41 11.08 30.96
C HIS A 150 12.49 11.34 29.89
N ALA A 151 12.29 10.90 28.65
CA ALA A 151 13.26 11.13 27.58
C ALA A 151 13.35 12.61 27.17
N ALA A 152 12.24 13.36 27.29
CA ALA A 152 12.22 14.80 27.05
C ALA A 152 12.69 15.63 28.26
N GLY A 153 12.68 15.05 29.46
CA GLY A 153 13.11 15.71 30.71
C GLY A 153 12.11 16.73 31.27
N HIS A 154 10.87 16.72 30.79
CA HIS A 154 9.81 17.65 31.22
C HIS A 154 8.42 17.01 31.07
N ASP A 155 7.39 17.65 31.65
CA ASP A 155 5.99 17.27 31.46
C ASP A 155 5.53 17.50 30.03
N ILE A 156 4.64 16.64 29.52
CA ILE A 156 4.00 16.89 28.24
C ILE A 156 3.21 18.20 28.25
N ILE A 157 3.12 18.84 27.09
CA ILE A 157 2.41 20.11 26.93
C ILE A 157 1.10 19.81 26.23
N LEU A 158 -0.03 19.99 26.93
CA LEU A 158 -1.34 19.97 26.31
C LEU A 158 -1.69 21.39 25.85
N LYS A 159 -2.03 21.55 24.58
CA LYS A 159 -2.46 22.82 23.97
C LYS A 159 -3.91 22.76 23.54
N GLU A 160 -4.54 23.92 23.46
CA GLU A 160 -5.82 24.06 22.79
C GLU A 160 -5.68 23.86 21.27
N TRP A 161 -6.76 23.43 20.61
CA TRP A 161 -6.74 22.95 19.23
C TRP A 161 -6.15 23.97 18.23
N ASP A 162 -6.48 25.24 18.41
CA ASP A 162 -6.09 26.32 17.49
C ASP A 162 -4.78 27.03 17.89
N GLU A 163 -4.11 26.57 18.95
CA GLU A 163 -2.83 27.17 19.35
C GLU A 163 -1.68 26.80 18.40
N PRO A 164 -0.81 27.74 18.04
CA PRO A 164 0.28 27.45 17.11
C PRO A 164 1.28 26.45 17.71
N LEU A 165 1.73 25.51 16.88
CA LEU A 165 2.83 24.63 17.24
C LEU A 165 4.13 25.44 17.28
N THR A 166 4.83 25.35 18.40
CA THR A 166 6.13 25.98 18.59
C THR A 166 7.23 24.93 18.35
N ALA A 167 8.40 25.35 17.88
CA ALA A 167 9.53 24.45 17.70
C ALA A 167 10.05 23.86 19.04
N GLN A 168 9.70 24.50 20.16
CA GLN A 168 9.97 24.00 21.50
C GLN A 168 9.06 22.81 21.81
N ALA A 169 9.67 21.67 22.19
CA ALA A 169 8.98 20.47 22.66
C ALA A 169 7.94 19.87 21.68
N GLY A 170 8.18 19.98 20.36
CA GLY A 170 7.23 19.50 19.35
C GLY A 170 6.86 18.01 19.47
N GLY A 171 7.78 17.16 19.95
CA GLY A 171 7.55 15.73 20.21
C GLY A 171 6.78 15.42 21.50
N SER A 172 6.60 16.41 22.37
CA SER A 172 5.89 16.31 23.65
C SER A 172 4.70 17.27 23.73
N THR A 173 4.31 17.91 22.62
CA THR A 173 3.15 18.80 22.54
C THR A 173 1.97 18.06 21.97
N PHE A 174 0.88 18.01 22.71
CA PHE A 174 -0.36 17.29 22.39
C PHE A 174 -1.50 18.28 22.18
N TYR A 175 -2.37 17.95 21.23
CA TYR A 175 -3.57 18.74 20.90
C TYR A 175 -4.85 17.96 21.23
N GLY A 176 -4.70 16.71 21.62
CA GLY A 176 -5.80 15.88 22.09
C GLY A 176 -6.57 15.22 20.96
N GLY A 177 -6.05 15.13 19.74
CA GLY A 177 -6.70 14.30 18.72
C GLY A 177 -6.75 12.82 19.14
N ASP A 178 -7.84 12.12 18.81
CA ASP A 178 -8.09 10.75 19.27
C ASP A 178 -8.84 9.88 18.24
N LEU A 179 -9.02 8.59 18.56
CA LEU A 179 -9.63 7.62 17.62
C LEU A 179 -11.14 7.85 17.45
N ASP A 180 -11.84 8.32 18.48
CA ASP A 180 -13.25 8.67 18.37
C ASP A 180 -13.45 9.92 17.51
N GLY A 181 -12.56 10.92 17.59
CA GLY A 181 -12.57 12.09 16.71
C GLY A 181 -12.32 11.71 15.25
N ILE A 182 -11.43 10.75 14.99
CA ILE A 182 -11.30 10.15 13.65
C ILE A 182 -12.64 9.51 13.22
N SER A 183 -13.27 8.76 14.13
CA SER A 183 -14.55 8.10 13.86
C SER A 183 -15.67 9.09 13.52
N GLU A 184 -15.72 10.25 14.18
CA GLU A 184 -16.69 11.32 13.92
C GLU A 184 -16.50 11.96 12.53
N LYS A 185 -15.27 11.95 12.00
CA LYS A 185 -14.94 12.52 10.67
C LYS A 185 -15.00 11.51 9.52
N LEU A 186 -15.37 10.25 9.76
CA LEU A 186 -15.56 9.27 8.67
C LEU A 186 -16.53 9.74 7.57
N PRO A 187 -17.67 10.41 7.87
CA PRO A 187 -18.54 10.94 6.82
C PRO A 187 -17.86 11.97 5.91
N TYR A 188 -16.97 12.80 6.48
CA TYR A 188 -16.15 13.75 5.71
C TYR A 188 -15.18 13.01 4.77
N LEU A 189 -14.45 12.01 5.29
CA LEU A 189 -13.50 11.22 4.51
C LEU A 189 -14.21 10.44 3.39
N LYS A 190 -15.40 9.92 3.65
CA LYS A 190 -16.22 9.24 2.65
C LYS A 190 -16.64 10.18 1.52
N LYS A 191 -17.08 11.39 1.86
CA LYS A 191 -17.41 12.43 0.88
C LYS A 191 -16.21 12.81 0.01
N LEU A 192 -15.00 12.78 0.57
CA LEU A 192 -13.76 13.01 -0.17
C LEU A 192 -13.41 11.85 -1.14
N GLY A 193 -13.99 10.67 -0.96
CA GLY A 193 -13.71 9.47 -1.77
C GLY A 193 -12.65 8.55 -1.17
N VAL A 194 -12.29 8.74 0.10
CA VAL A 194 -11.34 7.87 0.81
C VAL A 194 -11.95 6.49 1.03
N THR A 195 -11.17 5.44 0.79
CA THR A 195 -11.60 4.05 0.97
C THR A 195 -10.69 3.25 1.91
N ALA A 196 -9.52 3.78 2.27
CA ALA A 196 -8.63 3.18 3.27
C ALA A 196 -7.97 4.24 4.16
N LEU A 197 -7.91 3.98 5.46
CA LEU A 197 -7.20 4.80 6.44
C LEU A 197 -5.88 4.14 6.82
N TYR A 198 -4.82 4.93 6.92
CA TYR A 198 -3.56 4.54 7.52
C TYR A 198 -3.28 5.44 8.72
N LEU A 199 -3.19 4.85 9.91
CA LEU A 199 -2.89 5.59 11.13
C LEU A 199 -1.40 5.49 11.45
N ASN A 200 -0.78 6.63 11.79
CA ASN A 200 0.46 6.64 12.56
C ASN A 200 0.27 5.87 13.90
N PRO A 201 1.36 5.50 14.61
CA PRO A 201 1.27 4.60 15.75
C PRO A 201 0.24 5.03 16.80
N VAL A 202 -0.56 4.07 17.25
CA VAL A 202 -1.65 4.29 18.22
C VAL A 202 -1.40 3.61 19.56
N PHE A 203 -0.37 2.79 19.66
CA PHE A 203 -0.04 2.03 20.87
C PHE A 203 0.60 2.91 21.93
N LYS A 204 0.50 2.48 23.18
CA LYS A 204 0.93 3.25 24.35
C LYS A 204 2.39 3.69 24.22
N ALA A 205 2.60 5.01 24.29
CA ALA A 205 3.92 5.63 24.18
C ALA A 205 3.91 7.06 24.75
N PRO A 206 5.02 7.55 25.32
CA PRO A 206 5.05 8.87 25.98
C PRO A 206 5.17 10.06 25.03
N SER A 207 5.65 9.86 23.79
CA SER A 207 5.66 10.93 22.79
C SER A 207 4.29 11.11 22.11
N VAL A 208 4.14 12.24 21.40
CA VAL A 208 2.97 12.51 20.56
C VAL A 208 2.92 11.63 19.31
N HIS A 209 4.08 11.22 18.78
CA HIS A 209 4.18 10.43 17.54
C HIS A 209 4.11 8.92 17.78
N LYS A 210 4.37 8.48 19.02
CA LYS A 210 4.21 7.11 19.51
C LYS A 210 5.08 6.02 18.85
N TYR A 211 6.19 6.43 18.23
CA TYR A 211 7.20 5.50 17.68
C TYR A 211 8.12 4.94 18.78
N ASP A 212 8.18 5.60 19.93
CA ASP A 212 8.84 5.18 21.16
C ASP A 212 7.90 4.29 21.99
N THR A 213 7.41 3.20 21.40
CA THR A 213 6.37 2.34 22.00
C THR A 213 6.78 1.80 23.38
N ALA A 214 5.93 2.02 24.38
CA ALA A 214 6.07 1.52 25.74
C ALA A 214 5.29 0.21 25.98
N ASP A 215 4.19 0.00 25.24
CA ASP A 215 3.44 -1.25 25.23
C ASP A 215 2.69 -1.46 23.91
N TYR A 216 3.03 -2.52 23.17
CA TYR A 216 2.40 -2.87 21.88
C TYR A 216 1.01 -3.50 22.02
N ARG A 217 0.61 -3.93 23.23
CA ARG A 217 -0.65 -4.66 23.45
C ARG A 217 -1.83 -3.76 23.72
N HIS A 218 -1.58 -2.51 24.10
CA HIS A 218 -2.62 -1.57 24.47
C HIS A 218 -2.50 -0.28 23.67
N VAL A 219 -3.63 0.18 23.17
CA VAL A 219 -3.81 1.51 22.57
C VAL A 219 -3.57 2.56 23.65
N ASP A 220 -2.96 3.66 23.25
CA ASP A 220 -2.63 4.74 24.16
C ASP A 220 -3.90 5.32 24.84
N PRO A 221 -3.89 5.52 26.17
CA PRO A 221 -5.03 6.12 26.87
C PRO A 221 -5.43 7.49 26.33
N GLN A 222 -4.49 8.32 25.82
CA GLN A 222 -4.80 9.62 25.21
C GLN A 222 -5.67 9.49 23.95
N PHE A 223 -5.58 8.34 23.29
CA PHE A 223 -6.35 8.00 22.09
C PHE A 223 -7.66 7.26 22.41
N GLY A 224 -8.00 7.08 23.69
CA GLY A 224 -9.23 6.45 24.15
C GLY A 224 -9.12 4.94 24.43
N GLY A 225 -7.92 4.37 24.32
CA GLY A 225 -7.65 2.96 24.64
C GLY A 225 -8.25 1.96 23.65
N ASP A 226 -8.18 0.68 24.01
CA ASP A 226 -8.51 -0.44 23.12
C ASP A 226 -9.97 -0.37 22.61
N ASP A 227 -10.89 0.07 23.46
CA ASP A 227 -12.29 0.23 23.10
C ASP A 227 -12.51 1.28 22.01
N ALA A 228 -11.73 2.37 22.00
CA ALA A 228 -11.81 3.39 20.97
C ALA A 228 -11.36 2.84 19.61
N LEU A 229 -10.31 2.01 19.58
CA LEU A 229 -9.88 1.33 18.36
C LEU A 229 -10.93 0.34 17.85
N LEU A 230 -11.58 -0.42 18.75
CA LEU A 230 -12.67 -1.32 18.38
C LEU A 230 -13.87 -0.56 17.80
N ARG A 231 -14.26 0.57 18.40
CA ARG A 231 -15.31 1.46 17.87
C ARG A 231 -14.94 2.01 16.50
N LEU A 232 -13.74 2.54 16.33
CA LEU A 232 -13.25 3.04 15.05
C LEU A 232 -13.24 1.92 14.00
N ARG A 233 -12.80 0.72 14.36
CA ARG A 233 -12.82 -0.42 13.42
C ARG A 233 -14.24 -0.78 12.98
N LYS A 234 -15.18 -0.84 13.92
CA LYS A 234 -16.59 -1.11 13.62
C LYS A 234 -17.18 -0.03 12.70
N ASN A 235 -16.86 1.24 12.94
CA ASN A 235 -17.40 2.35 12.15
C ASN A 235 -16.76 2.45 10.76
N THR A 236 -15.44 2.23 10.63
CA THR A 236 -14.78 2.12 9.32
C THR A 236 -15.37 0.98 8.48
N GLN A 237 -15.66 -0.18 9.08
CA GLN A 237 -16.33 -1.29 8.38
C GLN A 237 -17.73 -0.90 7.86
N LYS A 238 -18.54 -0.21 8.66
CA LYS A 238 -19.87 0.28 8.23
C LYS A 238 -19.78 1.22 7.03
N GLU A 239 -18.74 2.06 7.00
CA GLU A 239 -18.50 2.99 5.90
C GLU A 239 -17.81 2.37 4.69
N GLY A 240 -17.50 1.06 4.73
CA GLY A 240 -16.78 0.36 3.66
C GLY A 240 -15.29 0.72 3.59
N MET A 241 -14.74 1.30 4.65
CA MET A 241 -13.34 1.72 4.72
C MET A 241 -12.44 0.64 5.32
N ARG A 242 -11.25 0.51 4.73
CA ARG A 242 -10.15 -0.31 5.27
C ARG A 242 -9.39 0.49 6.32
N LEU A 243 -8.75 -0.21 7.26
CA LEU A 243 -7.96 0.39 8.32
C LEU A 243 -6.61 -0.35 8.39
N ILE A 244 -5.52 0.40 8.30
CA ILE A 244 -4.14 -0.06 8.48
C ILE A 244 -3.54 0.68 9.67
N LEU A 245 -2.82 -0.07 10.51
CA LEU A 245 -2.07 0.47 11.65
C LEU A 245 -0.57 0.41 11.35
N ASP A 246 0.16 1.39 11.87
CA ASP A 246 1.62 1.40 11.85
C ASP A 246 2.19 0.42 12.90
N GLY A 247 3.02 -0.51 12.43
CA GLY A 247 3.67 -1.53 13.25
C GLY A 247 5.15 -1.23 13.46
N VAL A 248 5.49 -0.61 14.59
CA VAL A 248 6.86 -0.18 14.92
C VAL A 248 7.67 -1.35 15.49
N PHE A 249 8.02 -2.32 14.64
CA PHE A 249 8.69 -3.56 15.07
C PHE A 249 10.21 -3.51 15.04
N ASN A 250 10.79 -2.48 14.41
CA ASN A 250 12.24 -2.35 14.31
C ASN A 250 12.90 -1.95 15.63
N HIS A 251 12.18 -1.23 16.50
CA HIS A 251 12.68 -0.73 17.79
C HIS A 251 11.50 -0.50 18.76
N SER A 252 11.79 -0.44 20.06
CA SER A 252 10.87 0.00 21.10
C SER A 252 11.29 1.35 21.70
N GLY A 253 10.43 1.97 22.50
CA GLY A 253 10.78 3.12 23.31
C GLY A 253 11.72 2.77 24.46
N ASP A 254 12.39 3.77 25.03
CA ASP A 254 13.27 3.60 26.19
C ASP A 254 12.52 3.39 27.52
N SER A 255 11.21 3.60 27.49
CA SER A 255 10.26 3.30 28.58
C SER A 255 9.54 1.96 28.41
N HIS A 256 9.81 1.20 27.33
CA HIS A 256 9.24 -0.14 27.17
C HIS A 256 9.75 -1.06 28.29
N ALA A 257 8.90 -1.95 28.81
CA ALA A 257 9.24 -2.85 29.91
C ALA A 257 10.47 -3.76 29.66
N TRP A 258 10.82 -3.97 28.38
CA TRP A 258 12.01 -4.73 27.99
C TRP A 258 13.32 -3.96 28.12
N PHE A 259 13.27 -2.62 28.14
CA PHE A 259 14.43 -1.75 28.23
C PHE A 259 14.46 -0.98 29.55
N ASP A 260 13.30 -0.45 29.96
CA ASP A 260 13.01 0.22 31.22
C ASP A 260 14.13 1.14 31.74
N ARG A 261 14.63 2.03 30.86
CA ARG A 261 15.78 2.92 31.15
C ARG A 261 15.58 3.76 32.41
N HIS A 262 14.33 4.07 32.69
CA HIS A 262 13.90 5.01 33.72
C HIS A 262 13.33 4.32 34.97
N ASN A 263 13.42 2.98 35.07
CA ASN A 263 12.92 2.17 36.19
C ASN A 263 11.43 2.43 36.50
N GLN A 264 10.58 2.44 35.47
CA GLN A 264 9.15 2.68 35.57
C GLN A 264 8.34 1.41 35.81
N VAL A 265 8.94 0.22 35.62
CA VAL A 265 8.27 -1.05 35.88
C VAL A 265 8.72 -1.59 37.24
N ASP A 266 7.79 -1.71 38.19
CA ASP A 266 8.06 -2.40 39.46
C ASP A 266 8.56 -3.82 39.15
N GLY A 267 9.65 -4.26 39.79
CA GLY A 267 10.43 -5.50 39.51
C GLY A 267 9.70 -6.84 39.59
N ARG A 268 8.38 -6.88 39.46
CA ARG A 268 7.54 -8.05 39.18
C ARG A 268 7.23 -8.08 37.68
N GLY A 269 8.29 -8.22 36.87
CA GLY A 269 8.16 -8.36 35.41
C GLY A 269 7.09 -9.39 35.05
N VAL A 270 6.13 -8.96 34.23
CA VAL A 270 5.07 -9.82 33.68
C VAL A 270 5.70 -10.77 32.64
N PRO A 271 5.23 -12.03 32.52
CA PRO A 271 5.78 -13.04 31.61
C PRO A 271 5.79 -12.65 30.12
#